data_AF-A0A5R9L2A2-F1
#
_entry.id   AF-A0A5R9L2A2-F1
#
_cell.length_a   1.000
_cell.length_b   1.000
_cell.length_c   1.000
_cell.angle_alpha   90.00
_cell.angle_beta   90.00
_cell.angle_gamma   90.00
#
_symmetry.space_group_name_H-M   'P 1'
#
loop_
_entity.id
_entity.type
_entity.pdbx_description
1 polymer ?
#
loop_
_entity_poly.entity_id
_entity_poly.type
_entity_poly.pdbx_seq_one_letter_code
_entity_poly.pdbx_strand_id
1 'polypeptide(L)'
;MKIIESAPYEKLFPLVKAVVYHGGIGTTAECMRAGKPFLVCPILYPTGDQHFWGQLASQNGYGIKPIPLKKLDENRFVDSVDKLMTSEILYQNAVKLADKRKMYWKTRSN
;
A
#
# COMPACT_ATOMS: atom_id res chain seq x y z
N MET A 1 -16.72 12.44 -4.24
CA MET A 1 -16.39 11.24 -3.45
C MET A 1 -17.38 10.14 -3.81
N LYS A 2 -16.92 8.94 -4.17
CA LYS A 2 -17.80 7.80 -4.47
C LYS A 2 -17.63 6.75 -3.38
N ILE A 3 -18.73 6.31 -2.78
CA ILE A 3 -18.77 5.24 -1.78
C ILE A 3 -19.47 4.05 -2.44
N ILE A 4 -18.91 2.86 -2.27
CA ILE A 4 -19.42 1.61 -2.82
C ILE A 4 -19.28 0.52 -1.75
N GLU A 5 -20.16 -0.48 -1.78
CA GLU A 5 -20.13 -1.59 -0.82
C GLU A 5 -18.94 -2.53 -1.05
N SER A 6 -18.56 -2.75 -2.31
CA SER A 6 -17.42 -3.58 -2.68
C SER A 6 -16.79 -3.13 -3.99
N ALA A 7 -15.51 -3.49 -4.19
CA ALA A 7 -14.78 -3.27 -5.43
C ALA A 7 -13.80 -4.42 -5.71
N PRO A 8 -13.61 -4.79 -7.00
CA PRO A 8 -12.56 -5.71 -7.42
C PRO A 8 -11.20 -5.00 -7.37
N TYR A 9 -10.44 -5.18 -6.30
CA TYR A 9 -9.15 -4.52 -6.09
C TYR A 9 -8.17 -4.79 -7.24
N GLU A 10 -8.24 -5.99 -7.82
CA GLU A 10 -7.35 -6.40 -8.87
C GLU A 10 -7.50 -5.60 -10.17
N LYS A 11 -8.72 -5.08 -10.40
CA LYS A 11 -9.08 -4.21 -11.53
C LYS A 11 -8.98 -2.73 -11.17
N LEU A 12 -9.30 -2.38 -9.92
CA LEU A 12 -9.34 -1.00 -9.45
C LEU A 12 -7.93 -0.45 -9.20
N PHE A 13 -7.08 -1.17 -8.47
CA PHE A 13 -5.80 -0.64 -7.99
C PHE A 13 -4.84 -0.21 -9.12
N PRO A 14 -4.79 -0.86 -10.30
CA PRO A 14 -3.99 -0.33 -11.42
C PRO A 14 -4.35 1.11 -11.82
N LEU A 15 -5.60 1.52 -11.60
CA LEU A 15 -6.14 2.83 -12.01
C LEU A 15 -5.97 3.92 -10.95
N VAL A 16 -5.58 3.57 -9.72
CA VAL A 16 -5.38 4.56 -8.66
C VAL A 16 -3.93 5.04 -8.61
N LYS A 17 -3.71 6.18 -7.94
CA LYS A 17 -2.36 6.71 -7.69
C LYS A 17 -1.75 6.15 -6.40
N ALA A 18 -2.57 5.92 -5.37
CA ALA A 18 -2.15 5.34 -4.10
C ALA A 18 -3.33 4.70 -3.35
N VAL A 19 -3.05 3.96 -2.28
CA VAL A 19 -4.07 3.28 -1.45
C VAL A 19 -3.85 3.59 0.04
N VAL A 20 -4.94 3.84 0.77
CA VAL A 20 -4.94 3.91 2.25
C VAL A 20 -5.91 2.86 2.77
N TYR A 21 -5.46 1.97 3.65
CA TYR A 21 -6.24 0.81 4.10
C TYR A 21 -5.73 0.25 5.43
N HIS A 22 -6.46 -0.68 6.05
CA HIS A 22 -6.14 -1.16 7.40
C HIS A 22 -4.94 -2.13 7.49
N GLY A 23 -4.42 -2.64 6.36
CA GLY A 23 -3.24 -3.52 6.35
C GLY A 23 -3.47 -5.02 6.21
N GLY A 24 -4.68 -5.47 5.85
CA GLY A 24 -4.93 -6.90 5.60
C GLY A 24 -4.02 -7.44 4.48
N ILE A 25 -3.46 -8.64 4.67
CA ILE A 25 -2.45 -9.22 3.77
C ILE A 25 -2.91 -9.32 2.31
N GLY A 26 -4.18 -9.65 2.06
CA GLY A 26 -4.74 -9.70 0.71
C GLY A 26 -4.68 -8.35 0.00
N THR A 27 -5.15 -7.28 0.67
CA THR A 27 -5.07 -5.92 0.14
C THR A 27 -3.63 -5.45 -0.03
N THR A 28 -2.73 -5.80 0.92
CA THR A 28 -1.30 -5.51 0.79
C THR A 28 -0.69 -6.16 -0.45
N ALA A 29 -0.97 -7.45 -0.67
CA ALA A 29 -0.48 -8.17 -1.83
C ALA A 29 -0.99 -7.55 -3.14
N GLU A 30 -2.26 -7.10 -3.16
CA GLU A 30 -2.84 -6.42 -4.32
C GLU A 30 -2.21 -5.05 -4.57
N CYS A 31 -1.93 -4.25 -3.55
CA CYS A 31 -1.19 -2.99 -3.70
C CYS A 31 0.22 -3.24 -4.30
N MET A 32 0.93 -4.23 -3.77
CA MET A 32 2.26 -4.63 -4.27
C MET A 32 2.20 -5.17 -5.71
N ARG A 33 1.13 -5.87 -6.08
CA ARG A 33 0.90 -6.38 -7.45
C ARG A 33 0.60 -5.25 -8.42
N ALA A 34 -0.22 -4.29 -8.02
CA ALA A 34 -0.57 -3.13 -8.81
C ALA A 34 0.56 -2.09 -8.93
N GLY A 35 1.63 -2.24 -8.12
CA GLY A 35 2.76 -1.32 -8.10
C GLY A 35 2.38 0.07 -7.61
N LYS A 36 1.47 0.14 -6.63
CA LYS A 36 0.97 1.42 -6.08
C LYS A 36 1.52 1.67 -4.69
N PRO A 37 1.97 2.90 -4.39
CA PRO A 37 2.36 3.26 -3.04
C PRO A 37 1.15 3.26 -2.11
N PHE A 38 1.38 2.97 -0.83
CA PHE A 38 0.28 2.86 0.12
C PHE A 38 0.61 3.26 1.56
N LEU A 39 -0.43 3.62 2.31
CA LEU A 39 -0.40 3.79 3.76
C LEU A 39 -1.24 2.70 4.42
N VAL A 40 -0.64 2.04 5.41
CA VAL A 40 -1.34 1.09 6.27
C VAL A 40 -1.76 1.78 7.57
N CYS A 41 -3.03 1.60 7.93
CA CYS A 41 -3.66 2.10 9.15
C CYS A 41 -4.11 0.95 10.07
N PRO A 42 -3.20 0.32 10.83
CA PRO A 42 -3.53 -0.87 11.62
C PRO A 42 -4.66 -0.63 12.62
N ILE A 43 -5.61 -1.56 12.67
CA ILE A 43 -6.71 -1.56 13.64
C ILE A 43 -6.24 -2.19 14.96
N LEU A 44 -5.56 -3.33 14.84
CA LEU A 44 -4.89 -4.00 15.97
C LEU A 44 -3.45 -3.46 16.02
N TYR A 45 -3.12 -2.81 17.13
CA TYR A 45 -1.80 -2.24 17.38
C TYR A 45 -1.50 -2.27 18.89
N PRO A 46 -0.29 -2.69 19.32
CA PRO A 46 0.86 -3.10 18.51
C PRO A 46 0.82 -4.56 18.01
N THR A 47 -0.27 -5.29 18.25
CA THR A 47 -0.41 -6.71 17.90
C THR A 47 -0.94 -6.92 16.48
N GLY A 48 -0.50 -7.99 15.82
CA GLY A 48 -0.99 -8.39 14.49
C GLY A 48 -0.04 -8.02 13.34
N ASP A 49 -0.32 -8.60 12.17
CA ASP A 49 0.51 -8.51 10.98
C ASP A 49 0.34 -7.18 10.20
N GLN A 50 -0.78 -6.49 10.39
CA GLN A 50 -1.07 -5.21 9.73
C GLN A 50 0.04 -4.18 9.96
N HIS A 51 0.54 -4.05 11.20
CA HIS A 51 1.65 -3.14 11.49
C HIS A 51 2.94 -3.59 10.82
N PHE A 52 3.23 -4.89 10.83
CA PHE A 52 4.41 -5.47 10.19
C PHE A 52 4.45 -5.16 8.69
N TRP A 53 3.35 -5.37 7.96
CA TRP A 53 3.29 -5.09 6.53
C TRP A 53 3.52 -3.62 6.21
N GLY A 54 2.94 -2.71 7.00
CA GLY A 54 3.18 -1.28 6.86
C GLY A 54 4.64 -0.89 7.11
N GLN A 55 5.27 -1.45 8.15
CA GLN A 55 6.68 -1.21 8.45
C GLN A 55 7.57 -1.72 7.32
N LEU A 56 7.34 -2.94 6.84
CA LEU A 56 8.10 -3.54 5.74
C LEU A 56 8.00 -2.68 4.47
N ALA A 57 6.80 -2.21 4.15
CA ALA A 57 6.58 -1.34 2.99
C ALA A 57 7.32 -0.01 3.12
N SER A 58 7.29 0.60 4.31
CA SER A 58 8.01 1.83 4.60
C SER A 58 9.52 1.66 4.51
N GLN A 59 10.06 0.57 5.06
CA GLN A 59 11.49 0.28 5.04
C GLN A 59 12.01 0.04 3.62
N ASN A 60 11.18 -0.53 2.75
CA ASN A 60 11.52 -0.76 1.34
C ASN A 60 11.14 0.42 0.43
N GLY A 61 10.64 1.52 0.99
CA GLY A 61 10.40 2.77 0.28
C GLY A 61 9.26 2.71 -0.75
N TYR A 62 8.30 1.80 -0.60
CA TYR A 62 7.07 1.76 -1.43
C TYR A 62 5.79 2.00 -0.60
N GLY A 63 5.92 2.29 0.69
CA GLY A 63 4.82 2.70 1.54
C GLY A 63 5.23 3.81 2.52
N ILE A 64 4.22 4.43 3.14
CA ILE A 64 4.45 5.38 4.24
C ILE A 64 4.48 4.61 5.56
N LYS A 65 5.26 5.13 6.53
CA LYS A 65 5.29 4.60 7.91
C LYS A 65 3.85 4.40 8.42
N PRO A 66 3.50 3.20 8.91
CA PRO A 66 2.13 2.91 9.28
C PRO A 66 1.67 3.78 10.45
N ILE A 67 0.42 4.25 10.36
CA ILE A 67 -0.21 5.09 11.39
C ILE A 67 -1.37 4.29 11.98
N PRO A 68 -1.26 3.76 13.22
CA PRO A 68 -2.37 3.06 13.85
C PRO A 68 -3.65 3.88 13.78
N LEU A 69 -4.79 3.25 13.46
CA LEU A 69 -6.05 3.98 13.21
C LEU A 69 -6.43 4.88 14.39
N LYS A 70 -6.18 4.44 15.63
CA LYS A 70 -6.40 5.22 16.87
C LYS A 70 -5.51 6.47 17.00
N LYS A 71 -4.44 6.56 16.22
CA LYS A 71 -3.49 7.67 16.17
C LYS A 71 -3.61 8.46 14.86
N LEU A 72 -4.53 8.10 13.97
CA LEU A 72 -4.75 8.84 12.74
C LEU A 72 -5.58 10.08 13.07
N ASP A 73 -5.03 11.23 12.75
CA ASP A 73 -5.70 12.53 12.83
C ASP A 73 -5.64 13.22 11.47
N GLU A 74 -6.32 14.36 11.33
CA GLU A 74 -6.43 15.10 10.07
C GLU A 74 -5.05 15.47 9.51
N ASN A 75 -4.19 16.06 10.34
CA ASN A 75 -2.85 16.49 9.93
C ASN A 75 -2.02 15.31 9.41
N ARG A 76 -1.97 14.20 10.16
CA ARG A 76 -1.25 12.99 9.76
C ARG A 76 -1.82 12.37 8.48
N PHE A 77 -3.13 12.42 8.31
CA PHE A 77 -3.79 11.90 7.11
C PHE A 77 -3.46 12.74 5.88
N VAL A 78 -3.62 14.07 5.95
CA VAL A 78 -3.31 15.00 4.87
C VAL A 78 -1.84 14.90 4.47
N ASP A 79 -0.91 14.96 5.44
CA ASP A 79 0.53 14.81 5.19
C ASP A 79 0.87 13.50 4.48
N SER A 80 0.17 12.42 4.83
CA SER A 80 0.40 11.10 4.24
C SER A 80 -0.16 11.02 2.83
N VAL A 81 -1.35 11.56 2.59
CA VAL A 81 -1.94 11.63 1.25
C VAL A 81 -1.06 12.47 0.33
N ASP A 82 -0.60 13.63 0.78
CA ASP A 82 0.29 14.50 -0.01
C ASP A 82 1.57 13.77 -0.40
N LYS A 83 2.21 13.08 0.55
CA LYS A 83 3.40 12.26 0.27
C LYS A 83 3.12 11.13 -0.72
N LEU A 84 2.01 10.41 -0.56
CA LEU A 84 1.61 9.35 -1.49
C LEU A 84 1.38 9.88 -2.92
N MET A 85 0.87 11.11 -3.04
CA MET A 85 0.49 11.71 -4.31
C MET A 85 1.66 12.44 -5.01
N THR A 86 2.68 12.86 -4.26
CA THR A 86 3.77 13.70 -4.78
C THR A 86 5.14 13.03 -4.80
N SER A 87 5.35 11.97 -4.01
CA SER A 87 6.65 11.30 -3.95
C SER A 87 6.88 10.38 -5.15
N GLU A 88 7.68 10.87 -6.10
CA GLU A 88 8.11 10.07 -7.25
C GLU A 88 8.91 8.83 -6.80
N ILE A 89 9.69 8.95 -5.73
CA ILE A 89 10.49 7.82 -5.20
C ILE A 89 9.59 6.68 -4.71
N LEU A 90 8.52 6.99 -3.96
CA LEU A 90 7.57 5.96 -3.51
C LEU A 90 6.93 5.23 -4.70
N TYR A 91 6.49 5.99 -5.70
CA TYR A 91 5.89 5.44 -6.91
C TYR A 91 6.85 4.53 -7.67
N GLN A 92 8.07 5.01 -7.96
CA GLN A 92 9.07 4.25 -8.71
C GLN A 92 9.47 2.96 -7.99
N ASN A 93 9.59 2.97 -6.67
CA ASN A 93 9.89 1.78 -5.90
C ASN A 93 8.74 0.76 -5.93
N ALA A 94 7.48 1.23 -5.86
CA ALA A 94 6.32 0.37 -5.97
C ALA A 94 6.22 -0.29 -7.36
N VAL A 95 6.49 0.46 -8.44
CA VAL A 95 6.56 -0.09 -9.81
C VAL A 95 7.67 -1.13 -9.94
N LYS A 96 8.89 -0.83 -9.46
CA LYS A 96 10.02 -1.76 -9.47
C LYS A 96 9.71 -3.07 -8.73
N LEU A 97 9.03 -2.98 -7.59
CA LEU A 97 8.57 -4.15 -6.84
C LEU A 97 7.62 -5.03 -7.67
N ALA A 98 6.63 -4.42 -8.32
CA ALA A 98 5.66 -5.13 -9.15
C ALA A 98 6.34 -5.84 -10.33
N ASP A 99 7.31 -5.18 -10.98
CA ASP A 99 8.00 -5.74 -12.13
C ASP A 99 8.97 -6.87 -11.76
N LYS A 100 9.68 -6.76 -10.63
CA LYS A 100 10.49 -7.87 -10.08
C LYS A 100 9.64 -9.12 -9.91
N ARG A 101 8.44 -8.99 -9.33
CA ARG A 101 7.53 -10.14 -9.16
C ARG A 101 7.13 -10.76 -10.49
N LYS A 102 6.76 -9.97 -11.50
CA LYS A 102 6.40 -10.49 -12.83
C LYS A 102 7.56 -11.31 -13.43
N MET A 103 8.80 -10.85 -13.26
CA MET A 103 9.99 -11.56 -13.71
C MET A 103 10.15 -12.91 -13.00
N TYR A 104 10.08 -12.93 -11.65
CA TYR A 104 10.21 -14.16 -10.86
C TYR A 104 9.19 -15.24 -11.22
N TRP A 105 7.95 -14.86 -11.53
CA TRP A 105 6.91 -15.83 -11.93
C TRP A 105 7.16 -16.39 -13.33
N LYS A 106 7.61 -15.57 -14.29
CA LYS A 106 7.97 -16.04 -15.64
C LYS A 106 9.09 -17.07 -15.61
N THR A 107 10.08 -16.92 -14.73
CA THR A 107 11.22 -17.84 -14.64
C THR A 107 10.91 -19.16 -13.92
N ARG A 108 9.78 -19.29 -13.22
CA ARG A 108 9.36 -20.53 -12.53
C ARG A 108 8.30 -21.33 -13.29
N SER A 109 7.77 -20.76 -14.38
CA SER A 109 6.75 -21.39 -15.23
C SER A 109 7.32 -21.94 -16.54
N ASN A 110 8.65 -21.87 -16.71
CA ASN A 110 9.43 -22.58 -17.72
C ASN A 110 10.22 -23.70 -17.02
#